data_AF-A0A926BL66-F1
#
_entry.id   AF-A0A926BL66-F1
#
_cell.length_a   1.000
_cell.length_b   1.000
_cell.length_c   1.000
_cell.angle_alpha   90.00
_cell.angle_beta   90.00
_cell.angle_gamma   90.00
#
_symmetry.space_group_name_H-M   'P 1'
#
loop_
_entity.id
_entity.type
_entity.pdbx_description
1 polymer ?
#
loop_
_entity_poly.entity_id
_entity_poly.type
_entity_poly.pdbx_seq_one_letter_code
_entity_poly.pdbx_strand_id
1 'polypeptide(L)'
;SGDTLTVGGAVVYGEYPPEISDAVSTVTTLSRFHGERPAVLRSSGTEPLTSELLGTVTWNDNFSQWEAKIAFAPQQKVSVSITPGDDKNDIAPGEAFVMWAKEHDADARAYAAKQMVETAEDWQDQDDEAGEPITAESFAARIRLTEITMEAEGDGTLWYDDDDIFGGHVIAVSVSAERTFTDAVMMG
;
A
#
# COMPACT_ATOMS: atom_id res chain seq x y z
N SER A 1 7.09 -35.40 41.57
CA SER A 1 8.28 -35.88 40.86
C SER A 1 8.06 -35.61 39.40
N GLY A 2 8.67 -34.56 38.87
CA GLY A 2 8.60 -34.16 37.47
C GLY A 2 9.97 -33.58 37.12
N ASP A 3 10.60 -34.14 36.10
CA ASP A 3 12.00 -33.89 35.77
C ASP A 3 12.21 -32.46 35.23
N THR A 4 13.33 -31.87 35.62
CA THR A 4 13.78 -30.54 35.21
C THR A 4 14.80 -30.67 34.09
N LEU A 5 14.58 -30.03 32.94
CA LEU A 5 15.61 -29.87 31.92
C LEU A 5 16.27 -28.49 32.08
N THR A 6 17.59 -28.46 32.23
CA THR A 6 18.36 -27.21 32.33
C THR A 6 19.06 -26.96 30.99
N VAL A 7 18.76 -25.83 30.34
CA VAL A 7 19.53 -25.29 29.21
C VAL A 7 20.01 -23.90 29.62
N GLY A 8 21.30 -23.63 29.38
CA GLY A 8 22.06 -22.55 30.02
C GLY A 8 21.35 -21.20 30.12
N GLY A 9 21.13 -20.74 31.35
CA GLY A 9 21.13 -19.33 31.72
C GLY A 9 19.83 -18.69 32.21
N ALA A 10 18.65 -19.25 31.97
CA ALA A 10 17.40 -18.72 32.53
C ALA A 10 16.31 -19.79 32.67
N VAL A 11 15.75 -19.91 33.88
CA VAL A 11 14.61 -20.78 34.18
C VAL A 11 13.33 -20.08 33.71
N VAL A 12 12.59 -20.67 32.77
CA VAL A 12 11.27 -20.18 32.35
C VAL A 12 10.21 -21.14 32.86
N TYR A 13 9.22 -20.63 33.60
CA TYR A 13 8.07 -21.41 34.10
C TYR A 13 6.87 -21.26 33.15
N GLY A 14 6.23 -22.38 32.79
CA GLY A 14 4.98 -22.42 32.03
C GLY A 14 4.52 -23.85 31.71
N GLU A 15 3.21 -24.06 31.55
CA GLU A 15 2.63 -25.36 31.16
C GLU A 15 2.98 -25.70 29.70
N TYR A 16 3.37 -26.96 29.48
CA TYR A 16 3.77 -27.49 28.17
C TYR A 16 2.58 -28.10 27.41
N PRO A 17 2.48 -27.91 26.08
CA PRO A 17 1.48 -28.60 25.27
C PRO A 17 1.80 -30.10 25.11
N PRO A 18 0.78 -30.95 24.89
CA PRO A 18 0.91 -32.41 24.96
C PRO A 18 1.56 -33.08 23.73
N GLU A 19 1.79 -32.37 22.62
CA GLU A 19 2.24 -33.01 21.37
C GLU A 19 3.42 -32.30 20.71
N ILE A 20 4.45 -33.10 20.42
CA ILE A 20 5.67 -32.74 19.71
C ILE A 20 5.49 -33.22 18.27
N SER A 21 5.44 -32.31 17.29
CA SER A 21 5.45 -32.72 15.87
C SER A 21 6.89 -32.95 15.40
N ASP A 22 7.14 -34.20 15.02
CA ASP A 22 8.26 -34.76 14.25
C ASP A 22 9.69 -34.24 14.47
N ALA A 23 10.51 -35.13 15.04
CA ALA A 23 11.95 -34.98 15.12
C ALA A 23 12.60 -35.22 13.76
N VAL A 24 13.11 -34.15 13.13
CA VAL A 24 14.21 -34.26 12.17
C VAL A 24 15.43 -33.62 12.81
N SER A 25 16.51 -34.40 12.89
CA SER A 25 17.70 -34.09 13.66
C SER A 25 18.31 -32.73 13.27
N THR A 26 18.19 -31.77 14.19
CA THR A 26 19.04 -30.60 14.52
C THR A 26 18.35 -29.24 14.59
N VAL A 27 17.08 -29.09 14.20
CA VAL A 27 16.32 -27.86 14.43
C VAL A 27 14.89 -28.21 14.84
N THR A 28 14.51 -27.87 16.09
CA THR A 28 13.12 -27.89 16.54
C THR A 28 12.55 -26.48 16.34
N THR A 29 11.82 -26.28 15.25
CA THR A 29 11.04 -25.04 15.06
C THR A 29 9.78 -25.12 15.92
N LEU A 30 9.71 -24.31 16.97
CA LEU A 30 8.49 -24.12 17.75
C LEU A 30 7.53 -23.21 16.97
N SER A 31 6.71 -23.79 16.10
CA SER A 31 5.60 -23.07 15.48
C SER A 31 4.49 -22.92 16.51
N ARG A 32 4.34 -21.72 17.09
CA ARG A 32 3.09 -21.36 17.77
C ARG A 32 2.00 -21.25 16.72
N PHE A 33 1.05 -22.17 16.74
CA PHE A 33 -0.21 -21.97 16.06
C PHE A 33 -0.98 -20.86 16.78
N HIS A 34 -1.00 -19.65 16.21
CA HIS A 34 -1.62 -18.46 16.82
C HIS A 34 -3.15 -18.41 16.63
N GLY A 35 -3.76 -19.50 16.13
CA GLY A 35 -5.12 -19.45 15.60
C GLY A 35 -5.17 -18.67 14.28
N GLU A 36 -6.37 -18.45 13.75
CA GLU A 36 -6.55 -17.54 12.61
C GLU A 36 -6.10 -16.13 13.00
N ARG A 37 -5.40 -15.45 12.09
CA ARG A 37 -4.96 -14.06 12.29
C ARG A 37 -6.21 -13.23 12.62
N PRO A 38 -6.25 -12.51 13.77
CA PRO A 38 -7.39 -11.68 14.10
C PRO A 38 -7.68 -10.72 12.96
N ALA A 39 -8.94 -10.58 12.55
CA ALA A 39 -9.35 -9.66 11.49
C ALA A 39 -9.00 -8.18 11.81
N VAL A 40 -8.74 -7.87 13.08
CA VAL A 40 -8.28 -6.57 13.56
C VAL A 40 -7.18 -6.81 14.58
N LEU A 41 -5.96 -6.34 14.28
CA LEU A 41 -4.87 -6.35 15.23
C LEU A 41 -5.17 -5.36 16.37
N ARG A 42 -4.81 -5.71 17.61
CA ARG A 42 -4.93 -4.76 18.73
C ARG A 42 -4.02 -3.57 18.42
N SER A 43 -4.54 -2.35 18.57
CA SER A 43 -3.74 -1.14 18.38
C SER A 43 -2.43 -1.24 19.18
N SER A 44 -1.29 -1.03 18.52
CA SER A 44 0.03 -1.07 19.14
C SER A 44 0.30 0.12 20.05
N GLY A 45 -0.56 1.15 20.01
CA GLY A 45 -0.31 2.41 20.70
C GLY A 45 0.87 3.20 20.13
N THR A 46 1.26 2.92 18.87
CA THR A 46 2.32 3.66 18.18
C THR A 46 1.95 5.15 18.14
N GLU A 47 2.85 6.01 18.63
CA GLU A 47 2.64 7.45 18.64
C GLU A 47 2.63 8.02 17.21
N PRO A 48 1.71 8.95 16.88
CA PRO A 48 1.72 9.61 15.58
C PRO A 48 3.00 10.42 15.34
N LEU A 49 3.46 10.46 14.09
CA LEU A 49 4.55 11.33 13.66
C LEU A 49 3.99 12.65 13.14
N THR A 50 4.86 13.67 13.09
CA THR A 50 4.55 14.98 12.50
C THR A 50 5.53 15.26 11.38
N SER A 51 4.99 15.68 10.23
CA SER A 51 5.73 16.05 9.02
C SER A 51 5.22 17.39 8.52
N GLU A 52 6.11 18.23 7.98
CA GLU A 52 5.70 19.48 7.32
C GLU A 52 4.92 19.22 6.03
N LEU A 53 5.27 18.15 5.31
CA LEU A 53 4.65 17.77 4.04
C LEU A 53 3.37 16.95 4.25
N LEU A 54 3.41 15.96 5.15
CA LEU A 54 2.35 14.98 5.34
C LEU A 54 1.39 15.36 6.46
N GLY A 55 1.75 16.33 7.30
CA GLY A 55 0.96 16.70 8.48
C GLY A 55 1.07 15.66 9.58
N THR A 56 -0.06 15.24 10.14
CA THR A 56 -0.10 14.15 11.13
C THR A 56 -0.10 12.80 10.43
N VAL A 57 0.87 11.96 10.79
CA VAL A 57 1.06 10.63 10.21
C VAL A 57 0.75 9.58 11.28
N THR A 58 -0.23 8.72 11.05
CA THR A 58 -0.73 7.74 12.04
C THR A 58 -0.39 6.33 11.62
N TRP A 59 -0.04 5.48 12.59
CA TRP A 59 0.27 4.10 12.32
C TRP A 59 -0.99 3.25 12.16
N ASN A 60 -1.08 2.49 11.07
CA ASN A 60 -2.09 1.47 10.87
C ASN A 60 -1.51 0.08 11.16
N ASP A 61 -1.92 -0.50 12.29
CA ASP A 61 -1.48 -1.83 12.71
C ASP A 61 -1.93 -2.97 11.78
N ASN A 62 -3.05 -2.84 11.09
CA ASN A 62 -3.57 -3.90 10.22
C ASN A 62 -2.71 -4.09 8.97
N PHE A 63 -2.23 -2.98 8.40
CA PHE A 63 -1.41 -2.98 7.19
C PHE A 63 0.08 -2.82 7.48
N SER A 64 0.46 -2.52 8.74
CA SER A 64 1.83 -2.18 9.11
C SER A 64 2.38 -1.00 8.31
N GLN A 65 1.58 0.05 8.17
CA GLN A 65 1.88 1.21 7.34
C GLN A 65 1.63 2.51 8.10
N TRP A 66 2.33 3.56 7.72
CA TRP A 66 2.03 4.93 8.10
C TRP A 66 1.00 5.53 7.15
N GLU A 67 -0.04 6.15 7.70
CA GLU A 67 -1.10 6.80 6.94
C GLU A 67 -1.12 8.30 7.18
N ALA A 68 -1.34 9.07 6.12
CA ALA A 68 -1.54 10.50 6.17
C ALA A 68 -2.59 10.96 5.16
N LYS A 69 -3.08 12.19 5.31
CA LYS A 69 -3.96 12.85 4.34
C LYS A 69 -3.43 14.23 4.02
N ILE A 70 -3.11 14.45 2.75
CA ILE A 70 -2.49 15.69 2.29
C ILE A 70 -3.45 16.49 1.40
N ALA A 71 -3.28 17.82 1.41
CA ALA A 71 -3.81 18.66 0.36
C ALA A 71 -2.88 18.55 -0.86
N PHE A 72 -3.33 17.86 -1.90
CA PHE A 72 -2.54 17.66 -3.12
C PHE A 72 -2.61 18.91 -4.02
N ALA A 73 -3.81 19.44 -4.20
CA ALA A 73 -4.15 20.70 -4.87
C ALA A 73 -5.28 21.42 -4.08
N PRO A 74 -5.65 22.68 -4.39
CA PRO A 74 -6.60 23.46 -3.58
C PRO A 74 -7.93 22.77 -3.22
N GLN A 75 -8.41 21.85 -4.06
CA GLN A 75 -9.64 21.09 -3.85
C GLN A 75 -9.45 19.57 -3.91
N GLN A 76 -8.20 19.10 -3.88
CA GLN A 76 -7.88 17.68 -4.01
C GLN A 76 -7.16 17.20 -2.75
N LYS A 77 -7.76 16.21 -2.08
CA LYS A 77 -7.15 15.52 -0.94
C LYS A 77 -6.69 14.14 -1.39
N VAL A 78 -5.49 13.77 -0.98
CA VAL A 78 -4.89 12.47 -1.32
C VAL A 78 -4.54 11.75 -0.02
N SER A 79 -4.93 10.47 0.06
CA SER A 79 -4.46 9.57 1.11
C SER A 79 -3.05 9.11 0.79
N VAL A 80 -2.20 8.98 1.79
CA VAL A 80 -0.82 8.51 1.63
C VAL A 80 -0.60 7.35 2.58
N SER A 81 -0.11 6.23 2.06
CA SER A 81 0.23 5.03 2.82
C SER A 81 1.70 4.68 2.57
N ILE A 82 2.49 4.57 3.62
CA ILE A 82 3.94 4.33 3.57
C ILE A 82 4.26 3.07 4.36
N THR A 83 4.69 2.01 3.67
CA THR A 83 5.31 0.86 4.30
C THR A 83 6.73 1.25 4.73
N PRO A 84 7.06 1.22 6.03
CA PRO A 84 8.38 1.61 6.49
C PRO A 84 9.44 0.55 6.16
N GLY A 85 10.69 0.99 6.00
CA GLY A 85 11.86 0.12 5.93
C GLY A 85 12.35 -0.33 7.31
N ASP A 86 13.66 -0.54 7.44
CA ASP A 86 14.29 -1.02 8.67
C ASP A 86 14.04 -0.10 9.89
N ASP A 87 14.10 1.23 9.67
CA ASP A 87 13.66 2.19 10.67
C ASP A 87 12.17 2.51 10.47
N LYS A 88 11.35 1.96 11.37
CA LYS A 88 9.90 2.19 11.38
C LYS A 88 9.56 3.68 11.32
N ASN A 89 10.32 4.56 11.97
CA ASN A 89 9.96 5.97 12.10
C ASN A 89 10.59 6.85 11.02
N ASP A 90 11.43 6.30 10.13
CA ASP A 90 11.97 7.03 9.00
C ASP A 90 10.95 7.10 7.85
N ILE A 91 10.23 8.22 7.82
CA ILE A 91 9.23 8.52 6.77
C ILE A 91 9.80 9.36 5.62
N ALA A 92 11.08 9.73 5.66
CA ALA A 92 11.69 10.59 4.64
C ALA A 92 11.62 10.01 3.21
N PRO A 93 11.76 8.69 2.97
CA PRO A 93 11.55 8.12 1.65
C PRO A 93 10.12 8.34 1.14
N GLY A 94 9.12 8.22 2.02
CA GLY A 94 7.71 8.48 1.72
C GLY A 94 7.45 9.94 1.38
N GLU A 95 8.05 10.86 2.13
CA GLU A 95 7.99 12.30 1.82
C GLU A 95 8.59 12.60 0.44
N ALA A 96 9.74 12.01 0.13
CA ALA A 96 10.39 12.16 -1.17
C ALA A 96 9.53 11.58 -2.32
N PHE A 97 8.87 10.44 -2.11
CA PHE A 97 7.93 9.87 -3.06
C PHE A 97 6.74 10.81 -3.31
N VAL A 98 6.13 11.34 -2.26
CA VAL A 98 4.99 12.27 -2.37
C VAL A 98 5.38 13.56 -3.11
N MET A 99 6.57 14.10 -2.85
CA MET A 99 7.07 15.27 -3.58
C MET A 99 7.26 14.97 -5.07
N TRP A 100 7.88 13.83 -5.38
CA TRP A 100 8.03 13.39 -6.77
C TRP A 100 6.68 13.19 -7.45
N ALA A 101 5.71 12.56 -6.78
CA ALA A 101 4.37 12.35 -7.31
C ALA A 101 3.64 13.67 -7.59
N LYS A 102 3.83 14.70 -6.75
CA LYS A 102 3.32 16.06 -6.98
C LYS A 102 3.87 16.69 -8.25
N GLU A 103 5.15 16.48 -8.53
CA GLU A 103 5.83 17.04 -9.71
C GLU A 103 5.47 16.27 -11.00
N HIS A 104 5.19 14.97 -10.89
CA HIS A 104 5.02 14.07 -12.03
C HIS A 104 3.58 13.54 -12.23
N ASP A 105 2.59 14.08 -11.51
CA ASP A 105 1.19 13.67 -11.67
C ASP A 105 0.70 13.77 -13.12
N ALA A 106 1.04 14.86 -13.82
CA ALA A 106 0.65 15.04 -15.22
C ALA A 106 1.29 13.96 -16.13
N ASP A 107 2.55 13.59 -15.87
CA ASP A 107 3.25 12.56 -16.61
C ASP A 107 2.63 11.17 -16.34
N ALA A 108 2.27 10.89 -15.08
CA ALA A 108 1.61 9.66 -14.68
C ALA A 108 0.23 9.51 -15.35
N ARG A 109 -0.56 10.59 -15.39
CA ARG A 109 -1.86 10.59 -16.07
C ARG A 109 -1.72 10.40 -17.58
N ALA A 110 -0.73 11.03 -18.20
CA ALA A 110 -0.43 10.82 -19.61
C ALA A 110 0.04 9.39 -19.91
N TYR A 111 0.83 8.80 -19.00
CA TYR A 111 1.25 7.41 -19.08
C TYR A 111 0.05 6.46 -19.02
N ALA A 112 -0.83 6.63 -18.04
CA ALA A 112 -2.04 5.82 -17.90
C ALA A 112 -2.95 5.93 -19.14
N ALA A 113 -3.19 7.16 -19.62
CA ALA A 113 -3.98 7.39 -20.82
C ALA A 113 -3.41 6.66 -22.04
N LYS A 114 -2.09 6.71 -22.24
CA LYS A 114 -1.45 5.99 -23.34
C LYS A 114 -1.63 4.48 -23.26
N GLN A 115 -1.60 3.91 -22.06
CA GLN A 115 -1.74 2.46 -21.86
C GLN A 115 -3.19 1.99 -21.96
N MET A 116 -4.16 2.84 -21.60
CA MET A 116 -5.53 2.40 -21.32
C MET A 116 -6.60 3.04 -22.21
N VAL A 117 -6.25 3.94 -23.13
CA VAL A 117 -7.23 4.63 -23.99
C VAL A 117 -8.03 3.67 -24.87
N GLU A 118 -7.38 2.67 -25.49
CA GLU A 118 -8.09 1.67 -26.32
C GLU A 118 -9.11 0.88 -25.48
N THR A 119 -8.72 0.49 -24.27
CA THR A 119 -9.63 -0.16 -23.33
C THR A 119 -10.77 0.77 -22.92
N ALA A 120 -10.51 2.06 -22.70
CA ALA A 120 -11.56 3.02 -22.35
C ALA A 120 -12.58 3.21 -23.48
N GLU A 121 -12.12 3.24 -24.74
CA GLU A 121 -12.99 3.27 -25.92
C GLU A 121 -13.88 2.01 -25.99
N ASP A 122 -13.29 0.82 -25.78
CA ASP A 122 -14.04 -0.44 -25.76
C ASP A 122 -15.11 -0.50 -24.66
N TRP A 123 -14.86 0.12 -23.51
CA TRP A 123 -15.83 0.20 -22.40
C TRP A 123 -16.96 1.18 -22.73
N GLN A 124 -16.64 2.32 -23.33
CA GLN A 124 -17.64 3.29 -23.76
C GLN A 124 -18.56 2.71 -24.83
N ASP A 125 -18.04 1.94 -25.78
CA ASP A 125 -18.83 1.30 -26.83
C ASP A 125 -19.80 0.22 -26.30
N GLN A 126 -19.55 -0.30 -25.09
CA GLN A 126 -20.44 -1.22 -24.40
C GLN A 126 -21.53 -0.52 -23.59
N ASP A 127 -21.40 0.79 -23.36
CA ASP A 127 -22.43 1.61 -22.74
C ASP A 127 -23.46 2.05 -23.81
N ASP A 128 -24.74 1.95 -23.49
CA ASP A 128 -25.83 2.29 -24.42
C ASP A 128 -25.96 3.82 -24.63
N GLU A 129 -25.25 4.63 -23.84
CA GLU A 129 -25.14 6.09 -24.00
C GLU A 129 -23.97 6.48 -24.91
N ALA A 130 -24.30 6.91 -26.14
CA ALA A 130 -23.32 7.46 -27.07
C ALA A 130 -22.72 8.78 -26.53
N GLY A 131 -21.56 8.68 -25.87
CA GLY A 131 -20.73 9.82 -25.44
C GLY A 131 -19.77 10.33 -26.51
N GLU A 132 -19.04 11.41 -26.20
CA GLU A 132 -17.87 11.82 -27.01
C GLU A 132 -16.76 10.77 -26.88
N PRO A 133 -16.00 10.45 -27.95
CA PRO A 133 -14.93 9.46 -27.89
C PRO A 133 -13.88 9.80 -26.82
N ILE A 134 -13.52 8.82 -25.99
CA ILE A 134 -12.45 8.97 -25.01
C ILE A 134 -11.09 8.96 -25.73
N THR A 135 -10.56 10.16 -25.97
CA THR A 135 -9.17 10.35 -26.42
C THR A 135 -8.20 10.27 -25.24
N ALA A 136 -6.92 9.97 -25.51
CA ALA A 136 -5.88 9.97 -24.47
C ALA A 136 -5.77 11.32 -23.73
N GLU A 137 -5.99 12.44 -24.43
CA GLU A 137 -6.02 13.77 -23.81
C GLU A 137 -7.20 13.91 -22.83
N SER A 138 -8.40 13.52 -23.27
CA SER A 138 -9.60 13.57 -22.43
C SER A 138 -9.50 12.61 -21.24
N PHE A 139 -8.94 11.41 -21.44
CA PHE A 139 -8.68 10.44 -20.39
C PHE A 139 -7.75 11.04 -19.33
N ALA A 140 -6.58 11.52 -19.75
CA ALA A 140 -5.61 12.11 -18.83
C ALA A 140 -6.18 13.31 -18.07
N ALA A 141 -7.04 14.11 -18.69
CA ALA A 141 -7.68 15.26 -18.06
C ALA A 141 -8.77 14.88 -17.03
N ARG A 142 -9.43 13.74 -17.21
CA ARG A 142 -10.53 13.28 -16.35
C ARG A 142 -10.05 12.61 -15.07
N ILE A 143 -9.03 11.77 -15.16
CA ILE A 143 -8.57 10.98 -14.01
C ILE A 143 -7.92 11.85 -12.93
N ARG A 144 -8.14 11.53 -11.66
CA ARG A 144 -7.69 12.33 -10.51
C ARG A 144 -7.03 11.47 -9.44
N LEU A 145 -5.81 11.83 -9.04
CA LEU A 145 -5.08 11.13 -7.98
C LEU A 145 -5.88 11.18 -6.66
N THR A 146 -6.10 10.03 -6.03
CA THR A 146 -6.83 9.87 -4.78
C THR A 146 -5.98 9.26 -3.68
N GLU A 147 -5.03 8.40 -4.04
CA GLU A 147 -4.16 7.72 -3.08
C GLU A 147 -2.75 7.52 -3.63
N ILE A 148 -1.77 7.57 -2.72
CA ILE A 148 -0.38 7.26 -2.98
C ILE A 148 0.02 6.16 -2.01
N THR A 149 0.55 5.06 -2.53
CA THR A 149 1.16 3.99 -1.72
C THR A 149 2.64 3.88 -2.05
N MET A 150 3.48 3.72 -1.03
CA MET A 150 4.91 3.45 -1.21
C MET A 150 5.31 2.27 -0.34
N GLU A 151 6.01 1.32 -0.95
CA GLU A 151 6.57 0.15 -0.29
C GLU A 151 7.97 0.44 0.30
N ALA A 152 8.42 -0.44 1.20
CA ALA A 152 9.69 -0.28 1.91
C ALA A 152 10.90 -0.21 0.96
N GLU A 153 10.82 -0.93 -0.16
CA GLU A 153 11.84 -0.98 -1.21
C GLU A 153 11.85 0.28 -2.10
N GLY A 154 10.86 1.17 -1.95
CA GLY A 154 10.75 2.45 -2.65
C GLY A 154 9.89 2.43 -3.91
N ASP A 155 9.46 1.25 -4.36
CA ASP A 155 8.38 1.07 -5.32
C ASP A 155 7.07 1.65 -4.75
N GLY A 156 6.14 2.01 -5.62
CA GLY A 156 4.87 2.57 -5.19
C GLY A 156 3.80 2.54 -6.26
N THR A 157 2.63 3.03 -5.88
CA THR A 157 1.47 3.10 -6.76
C THR A 157 0.76 4.44 -6.58
N LEU A 158 0.41 5.04 -7.71
CA LEU A 158 -0.45 6.21 -7.78
C LEU A 158 -1.84 5.73 -8.17
N TRP A 159 -2.83 5.99 -7.32
CA TRP A 159 -4.21 5.52 -7.49
C TRP A 159 -5.11 6.66 -7.94
N TYR A 160 -5.83 6.45 -9.02
CA TYR A 160 -6.67 7.46 -9.64
C TYR A 160 -8.14 7.06 -9.62
N ASP A 161 -8.98 8.01 -9.21
CA ASP A 161 -10.39 8.07 -9.59
C ASP A 161 -10.46 8.22 -11.11
N ASP A 162 -11.17 7.30 -11.76
CA ASP A 162 -11.24 7.23 -13.22
C ASP A 162 -12.34 8.13 -13.81
N ASP A 163 -13.10 8.83 -12.96
CA ASP A 163 -14.24 9.67 -13.36
C ASP A 163 -15.31 8.87 -14.12
N ASP A 164 -15.55 7.62 -13.70
CA ASP A 164 -16.55 6.68 -14.23
C ASP A 164 -16.27 6.20 -15.66
N ILE A 165 -15.00 6.21 -16.08
CA ILE A 165 -14.59 5.66 -17.38
C ILE A 165 -14.76 4.13 -17.41
N PHE A 166 -14.52 3.46 -16.29
CA PHE A 166 -14.55 2.01 -16.14
C PHE A 166 -15.61 1.54 -15.13
N GLY A 167 -16.71 2.29 -14.96
CA GLY A 167 -17.86 1.86 -14.16
C GLY A 167 -17.55 1.57 -12.69
N GLY A 168 -16.75 2.42 -12.05
CA GLY A 168 -16.41 2.35 -10.63
C GLY A 168 -15.13 1.58 -10.27
N HIS A 169 -14.30 1.21 -11.26
CA HIS A 169 -12.94 0.75 -11.01
C HIS A 169 -12.01 1.94 -10.68
N VAL A 170 -10.85 1.66 -10.10
CA VAL A 170 -9.78 2.65 -9.95
C VAL A 170 -8.63 2.32 -10.90
N ILE A 171 -7.85 3.33 -11.26
CA ILE A 171 -6.64 3.14 -12.06
C ILE A 171 -5.43 3.13 -11.13
N ALA A 172 -4.59 2.11 -11.26
CA ALA A 172 -3.32 1.99 -10.54
C ALA A 172 -2.16 2.21 -11.51
N VAL A 173 -1.34 3.22 -11.26
CA VAL A 173 -0.09 3.46 -11.98
C VAL A 173 1.09 3.05 -11.11
N SER A 174 1.81 2.01 -11.53
CA SER A 174 2.96 1.46 -10.81
C SER A 174 4.21 2.28 -11.09
N VAL A 175 4.97 2.57 -10.03
CA VAL A 175 6.20 3.36 -10.07
C VAL A 175 7.31 2.54 -9.42
N SER A 176 8.42 2.35 -10.12
CA SER A 176 9.57 1.66 -9.54
C SER A 176 10.30 2.52 -8.50
N ALA A 177 11.15 1.87 -7.68
CA ALA A 177 12.08 2.56 -6.78
C ALA A 177 12.98 3.60 -7.51
N GLU A 178 13.24 3.38 -8.80
CA GLU A 178 14.01 4.27 -9.69
C GLU A 178 13.17 5.40 -10.30
N ARG A 179 11.93 5.60 -9.85
CA ARG A 179 11.01 6.66 -10.31
C ARG A 179 10.65 6.54 -11.79
N THR A 180 10.45 5.30 -12.25
CA THR A 180 9.99 5.02 -13.61
C THR A 180 8.59 4.41 -13.57
N PHE A 181 7.69 4.87 -14.44
CA PHE A 181 6.38 4.25 -14.62
C PHE A 181 6.53 2.88 -15.28
N THR A 182 6.07 1.83 -14.59
CA THR A 182 6.26 0.44 -15.04
C THR A 182 4.99 -0.18 -15.60
N ASP A 183 3.82 0.22 -15.10
CA ASP A 183 2.53 -0.33 -15.53
C ASP A 183 1.37 0.62 -15.21
N ALA A 184 0.25 0.45 -15.90
CA ALA A 184 -1.02 1.12 -15.61
C ALA A 184 -2.19 0.17 -15.86
N VAL A 185 -2.97 -0.11 -14.83
CA VAL A 185 -4.03 -1.14 -14.86
C VAL A 185 -5.30 -0.68 -14.13
N MET A 186 -6.43 -1.27 -14.48
CA MET A 186 -7.67 -1.15 -13.71
C MET A 186 -7.62 -2.10 -12.51
N MET A 187 -8.11 -1.63 -11.36
CA MET A 187 -8.24 -2.41 -10.14
C MET A 187 -9.65 -2.24 -9.58
N GLY A 188 -10.26 -3.32 -9.10
CA GLY A 188 -11.63 -3.36 -8.57
C GLY A 188 -12.04 -4.74 -8.10
#